data_AF-A0A2E2YCP3-F1
#
_entry.id   AF-A0A2E2YCP3-F1
#
_cell.length_a   1.000
_cell.length_b   1.000
_cell.length_c   1.000
_cell.angle_alpha   90.00
_cell.angle_beta   90.00
_cell.angle_gamma   90.00
#
_symmetry.space_group_name_H-M   'P 1'
#
loop_
_entity.id
_entity.type
_entity.pdbx_description
1 polymer ?
#
loop_
_entity_poly.entity_id
_entity_poly.type
_entity_poly.pdbx_seq_one_letter_code
_entity_poly.pdbx_strand_id
1 'polypeptide(L)'
;MLTFLRKIRKSLIQSGSARKYFLYAIGEIALVVIGILIALSINNWNDIKKQHRTDIEFLNNLKDEMILDTMAMSFQIKSYNDLNKNTSIALTLIDTSEVLNEAETKLISKAIAQAEYLLPVKKASIETE
;
A
#
# COMPACT_ATOMS: atom_id res chain seq x y z
N MET A 1 21.12 44.95 19.28
CA MET A 1 21.55 44.73 17.87
C MET A 1 21.33 45.96 16.97
N LEU A 2 20.17 46.63 17.02
CA LEU A 2 19.90 47.80 16.16
C LEU A 2 20.86 49.00 16.40
N THR A 3 21.34 49.18 17.63
CA THR A 3 22.27 50.27 17.99
C THR A 3 23.70 50.05 17.50
N PHE A 4 24.14 48.79 17.35
CA PHE A 4 25.48 48.43 16.87
C PHE A 4 25.60 48.66 15.36
N LEU A 5 24.61 48.19 14.60
CA LEU A 5 24.50 48.46 13.16
C LEU A 5 24.38 49.96 12.87
N ARG A 6 23.67 50.71 13.72
CA ARG A 6 23.54 52.16 13.62
C ARG A 6 24.87 52.90 13.84
N LYS A 7 25.74 52.42 14.74
CA LYS A 7 27.10 52.96 14.94
C LYS A 7 28.01 52.70 13.73
N ILE A 8 27.95 51.50 13.17
CA ILE A 8 28.71 51.11 11.97
C ILE A 8 28.29 51.95 10.75
N ARG A 9 26.98 52.16 10.57
CA ARG A 9 26.44 53.04 9.52
C ARG A 9 26.97 54.47 9.63
N LYS A 10 26.96 55.03 10.85
CA LYS A 10 27.43 56.39 11.11
C LYS A 10 28.93 56.55 10.80
N SER A 11 29.74 55.55 11.18
CA SER A 11 31.18 55.51 10.91
C SER A 11 31.51 55.37 9.42
N LEU A 12 30.80 54.53 8.68
CA LEU A 12 31.02 54.33 7.25
C LEU A 12 30.62 55.56 6.42
N ILE A 13 29.53 56.23 6.79
CA ILE A 13 29.08 57.49 6.16
C ILE A 13 30.10 58.61 6.42
N GLN A 14 30.66 58.69 7.63
CA GLN A 14 31.74 59.66 7.94
C GLN A 14 33.04 59.39 7.18
N SER A 15 33.29 58.14 6.73
CA SER A 15 34.51 57.78 6.00
C SER A 15 34.52 58.15 4.51
N GLY A 16 33.41 58.66 3.96
CA GLY A 16 33.28 59.03 2.53
C GLY A 16 33.37 57.87 1.51
N SER A 17 33.66 56.64 1.94
CA SER A 17 33.89 55.51 1.02
C SER A 17 32.63 54.68 0.77
N ALA A 18 31.79 55.13 -0.16
CA ALA A 18 30.59 54.40 -0.60
C ALA A 18 30.89 52.94 -0.98
N ARG A 19 32.09 52.69 -1.56
CA ARG A 19 32.56 51.34 -1.92
C ARG A 19 32.56 50.36 -0.74
N LYS A 20 33.01 50.77 0.45
CA LYS A 20 33.06 49.87 1.63
C LYS A 20 31.66 49.52 2.16
N TYR A 21 30.72 50.47 2.08
CA TYR A 21 29.33 50.24 2.46
C TYR A 21 28.62 49.25 1.52
N PHE A 22 28.83 49.38 0.21
CA PHE A 22 28.28 48.45 -0.78
C PHE A 22 28.79 47.01 -0.60
N LEU A 23 30.10 46.84 -0.41
CA LEU A 23 30.70 45.51 -0.13
C LEU A 23 30.10 44.85 1.12
N TYR A 24 29.87 45.63 2.18
CA TYR A 24 29.29 45.12 3.42
C TYR A 24 27.81 44.72 3.27
N ALA A 25 27.01 45.55 2.58
CA ALA A 25 25.60 45.26 2.34
C ALA A 25 25.39 43.99 1.50
N ILE A 26 26.25 43.75 0.50
CA ILE A 26 26.23 42.52 -0.31
C ILE A 26 26.54 41.30 0.57
N GLY A 27 27.51 41.42 1.49
CA GLY A 27 27.83 40.35 2.43
C GLY A 27 26.65 39.99 3.35
N GLU A 28 25.93 40.98 3.86
CA GLU A 28 24.77 40.76 4.74
C GLU A 28 23.60 40.10 3.99
N ILE A 29 23.34 40.52 2.74
CA ILE A 29 22.33 39.88 1.88
C ILE A 29 22.72 38.43 1.59
N ALA A 30 23.98 38.17 1.23
CA ALA A 30 24.45 36.81 0.94
C ALA A 30 24.30 35.90 2.17
N LEU A 31 24.61 36.40 3.37
CA LEU A 31 24.51 35.64 4.61
C LEU A 31 23.04 35.34 4.98
N VAL A 32 22.13 36.29 4.77
CA VAL A 32 20.68 36.08 4.94
C VAL A 32 20.16 35.05 3.93
N VAL A 33 20.57 35.14 2.66
CA VAL A 33 20.17 34.20 1.62
C VAL A 33 20.65 32.79 1.94
N ILE A 34 21.90 32.62 2.38
CA ILE A 34 22.43 31.31 2.83
C ILE A 34 21.59 30.76 4.00
N GLY A 35 21.23 31.60 4.98
CA GLY A 35 20.39 31.19 6.09
C GLY A 35 19.01 30.69 5.64
N ILE A 36 18.36 31.40 4.72
CA ILE A 36 17.07 31.00 4.15
C ILE A 36 17.20 29.69 3.36
N LEU A 37 18.24 29.54 2.54
CA LEU A 37 18.46 28.33 1.76
C LEU A 37 18.72 27.10 2.63
N ILE A 38 19.48 27.25 3.73
CA ILE A 38 19.71 26.16 4.69
C ILE A 38 18.39 25.79 5.37
N ALA A 39 17.61 26.78 5.84
CA ALA A 39 16.32 26.53 6.46
C ALA A 39 15.36 25.79 5.52
N LEU A 40 15.28 26.23 4.25
CA LEU A 40 14.48 25.56 3.21
C LEU A 40 14.98 24.14 2.92
N SER A 41 16.30 23.94 2.86
CA SER A 41 16.89 22.63 2.60
C SER A 41 16.58 21.63 3.72
N ILE A 42 16.67 22.07 4.98
CA ILE A 42 16.30 21.25 6.14
C ILE A 42 14.81 20.89 6.10
N ASN A 43 13.95 21.86 5.77
CA ASN A 43 12.52 21.60 5.65
C ASN A 43 12.21 20.56 4.56
N ASN A 44 12.76 20.75 3.35
CA ASN A 44 12.58 19.83 2.24
C ASN A 44 13.11 18.43 2.54
N TRP A 45 14.25 18.32 3.22
CA TRP A 45 14.80 17.02 3.61
C TRP A 45 13.88 16.28 4.60
N ASN A 46 13.30 17.00 5.56
CA ASN A 46 12.34 16.44 6.50
C ASN A 46 11.05 15.97 5.79
N ASP A 47 10.56 16.74 4.82
CA ASP A 47 9.38 16.37 4.03
C ASP A 47 9.64 15.11 3.19
N ILE A 48 10.79 15.03 2.50
CA ILE A 48 11.20 13.83 1.76
C ILE A 48 11.30 12.60 2.67
N LYS A 49 11.89 12.75 3.86
CA LYS A 49 11.99 11.66 4.84
C LYS A 49 10.61 11.18 5.30
N LYS A 50 9.69 12.11 5.54
CA LYS A 50 8.31 11.79 5.92
C LYS A 50 7.59 11.05 4.79
N GLN A 51 7.73 11.52 3.55
CA GLN A 51 7.17 10.88 2.37
C GLN A 51 7.70 9.45 2.20
N HIS A 52 9.03 9.27 2.25
CA HIS A 52 9.64 7.93 2.16
C HIS A 52 9.14 6.97 3.23
N ARG A 53 8.90 7.44 4.46
CA ARG A 53 8.33 6.60 5.51
C ARG A 53 6.92 6.13 5.13
N THR A 54 6.08 7.04 4.65
CA THR A 54 4.73 6.70 4.19
C THR A 54 4.76 5.74 2.99
N ASP A 55 5.68 5.93 2.05
CA ASP A 55 5.84 5.02 0.90
C ASP A 55 6.20 3.59 1.35
N ILE A 56 7.14 3.46 2.30
CA ILE A 56 7.52 2.15 2.86
C ILE A 56 6.35 1.50 3.59
N GLU A 57 5.59 2.27 4.37
CA GLU A 57 4.41 1.78 5.06
C GLU A 57 3.34 1.28 4.08
N PHE A 58 3.06 2.06 3.03
CA PHE A 58 2.16 1.66 1.95
C PHE A 58 2.62 0.36 1.26
N LEU A 59 3.90 0.26 0.91
CA LEU A 59 4.46 -0.94 0.27
C LEU A 59 4.40 -2.17 1.16
N ASN A 60 4.60 -2.01 2.48
CA ASN A 60 4.47 -3.13 3.42
C ASN A 60 3.01 -3.59 3.54
N ASN A 61 2.06 -2.66 3.64
CA ASN A 61 0.64 -3.00 3.69
C ASN A 61 0.20 -3.73 2.42
N LEU A 62 0.61 -3.22 1.24
CA LEU A 62 0.32 -3.86 -0.04
C LEU A 62 0.92 -5.28 -0.11
N LYS A 63 2.15 -5.46 0.36
CA LYS A 63 2.78 -6.78 0.43
C LYS A 63 1.99 -7.73 1.33
N ASP A 64 1.56 -7.28 2.50
CA ASP A 64 0.82 -8.11 3.45
C ASP A 64 -0.56 -8.48 2.89
N GLU A 65 -1.26 -7.56 2.22
CA GLU A 65 -2.49 -7.84 1.49
C GLU A 65 -2.27 -8.90 0.40
N MET A 66 -1.23 -8.77 -0.42
CA MET A 66 -0.91 -9.78 -1.44
C MET A 66 -0.62 -11.15 -0.86
N ILE A 67 0.00 -11.23 0.32
CA ILE A 67 0.25 -12.50 1.03
C ILE A 67 -1.08 -13.12 1.48
N LEU A 68 -1.97 -12.32 2.06
CA LEU A 68 -3.30 -12.77 2.50
C LEU A 68 -4.13 -13.26 1.32
N ASP A 69 -4.15 -12.52 0.22
CA ASP A 69 -4.87 -12.90 -1.01
C ASP A 69 -4.31 -14.21 -1.58
N THR A 70 -2.98 -14.35 -1.65
CA THR A 70 -2.33 -15.58 -2.10
C THR A 70 -2.71 -16.76 -1.20
N MET A 71 -2.74 -16.56 0.12
CA MET A 71 -3.15 -17.59 1.07
C MET A 71 -4.62 -17.99 0.86
N ALA A 72 -5.52 -17.02 0.73
CA ALA A 72 -6.94 -17.27 0.48
C ALA A 72 -7.16 -18.03 -0.83
N MET A 73 -6.48 -17.63 -1.90
CA MET A 73 -6.51 -18.32 -3.19
C MET A 73 -5.96 -19.75 -3.09
N SER A 74 -4.86 -19.96 -2.36
CA SER A 74 -4.29 -21.31 -2.17
C SER A 74 -5.24 -22.23 -1.41
N PHE A 75 -5.95 -21.70 -0.41
CA PHE A 75 -6.98 -22.43 0.32
C PHE A 75 -8.14 -22.80 -0.61
N GLN A 76 -8.59 -21.86 -1.44
CA GLN A 76 -9.65 -22.08 -2.40
C GLN A 76 -9.27 -23.14 -3.45
N ILE A 77 -8.04 -23.10 -3.99
CA ILE A 77 -7.51 -24.12 -4.90
C ILE A 77 -7.51 -25.50 -4.23
N LYS A 78 -7.08 -25.59 -2.97
CA LYS A 78 -7.11 -26.84 -2.22
C LYS A 78 -8.54 -27.37 -2.09
N SER A 79 -9.49 -26.51 -1.73
CA SER A 79 -10.92 -26.89 -1.67
C SER A 79 -11.44 -27.40 -3.01
N TYR A 80 -11.06 -26.77 -4.13
CA TYR A 80 -11.44 -27.24 -5.47
C TYR A 80 -10.81 -28.58 -5.84
N ASN A 81 -9.55 -28.80 -5.46
CA ASN A 81 -8.90 -30.10 -5.68
C ASN A 81 -9.58 -31.23 -4.89
N ASP A 82 -9.92 -30.97 -3.62
CA ASP A 82 -10.64 -31.92 -2.78
C ASP A 82 -12.02 -32.23 -3.34
N LEU A 83 -12.72 -31.21 -3.84
CA LEU A 83 -14.01 -31.38 -4.51
C LEU A 83 -13.87 -32.22 -5.79
N ASN A 84 -12.96 -31.86 -6.69
CA ASN A 84 -12.75 -32.58 -7.94
C ASN A 84 -12.43 -34.06 -7.67
N LYS A 85 -11.63 -34.34 -6.64
CA LYS A 85 -11.34 -35.72 -6.21
C LYS A 85 -12.62 -36.44 -5.76
N ASN A 86 -13.44 -35.82 -4.92
CA ASN A 86 -14.68 -36.42 -4.43
C ASN A 86 -15.67 -36.68 -5.56
N THR A 87 -15.81 -35.74 -6.49
CA THR A 87 -16.66 -35.88 -7.68
C THR A 87 -16.17 -37.01 -8.58
N SER A 88 -14.87 -37.10 -8.84
CA SER A 88 -14.29 -38.21 -9.61
C SER A 88 -14.56 -39.56 -8.95
N ILE A 89 -14.43 -39.68 -7.63
CA ILE A 89 -14.76 -40.90 -6.89
C ILE A 89 -16.24 -41.25 -7.05
N ALA A 90 -17.14 -40.26 -6.91
CA ALA A 90 -18.57 -40.46 -7.08
C ALA A 90 -18.92 -40.93 -8.50
N LEU A 91 -18.31 -40.35 -9.53
CA LEU A 91 -18.48 -40.79 -10.93
C LEU A 91 -18.03 -42.23 -11.13
N THR A 92 -16.85 -42.60 -10.63
CA THR A 92 -16.37 -43.99 -10.70
C THR A 92 -17.33 -44.96 -10.01
N LEU A 93 -17.84 -44.62 -8.82
CA LEU A 93 -18.81 -45.46 -8.11
C LEU A 93 -20.10 -45.64 -8.91
N ILE A 94 -20.59 -44.59 -9.56
CA ILE A 94 -21.78 -44.67 -10.43
C ILE A 94 -21.51 -45.56 -11.65
N ASP A 95 -20.32 -45.44 -12.27
CA ASP A 95 -19.97 -46.20 -13.47
C ASP A 95 -19.72 -47.70 -13.18
N THR A 96 -19.25 -48.04 -11.98
CA THR A 96 -18.84 -49.43 -11.65
C THR A 96 -19.86 -50.24 -10.86
N SER A 97 -20.81 -49.60 -10.17
CA SER A 97 -21.68 -50.29 -9.22
C SER A 97 -23.07 -50.59 -9.79
N GLU A 98 -23.45 -51.88 -9.78
CA GLU A 98 -24.78 -52.34 -10.24
C GLU A 98 -25.87 -52.06 -9.20
N VAL A 99 -25.54 -52.08 -7.90
CA VAL A 99 -26.39 -51.64 -6.78
C VAL A 99 -25.53 -50.90 -5.76
N LEU A 100 -25.87 -49.63 -5.47
CA LEU A 100 -25.15 -48.79 -4.52
C LEU A 100 -25.57 -49.09 -3.08
N ASN A 101 -24.61 -49.13 -2.15
CA ASN A 101 -24.90 -49.20 -0.72
C ASN A 101 -25.17 -47.80 -0.11
N GLU A 102 -25.63 -47.77 1.15
CA GLU A 102 -25.98 -46.53 1.84
C GLU A 102 -24.78 -45.56 1.98
N ALA A 103 -23.58 -46.09 2.20
CA ALA A 103 -22.37 -45.29 2.35
C ALA A 103 -21.93 -44.64 1.02
N GLU A 104 -22.02 -45.38 -0.08
CA GLU A 104 -21.74 -44.89 -1.44
C GLU A 104 -22.77 -43.84 -1.86
N THR A 105 -24.05 -44.08 -1.58
CA THR A 105 -25.14 -43.12 -1.85
C THR A 105 -24.91 -41.81 -1.09
N LYS A 106 -24.44 -41.89 0.17
CA LYS A 106 -24.09 -40.72 0.98
C LYS A 106 -22.85 -39.98 0.49
N LEU A 107 -21.87 -40.69 -0.06
CA LEU A 107 -20.70 -40.08 -0.69
C LEU A 107 -21.07 -39.34 -1.97
N ILE A 108 -21.91 -39.96 -2.82
CA ILE A 108 -22.40 -39.36 -4.06
C ILE A 108 -23.24 -38.12 -3.77
N SER A 109 -24.20 -38.19 -2.83
CA SER A 109 -25.03 -37.02 -2.47
C SER A 109 -24.20 -35.85 -1.92
N LYS A 110 -23.17 -36.15 -1.12
CA LYS A 110 -22.22 -35.13 -0.65
C LYS A 110 -21.41 -34.51 -1.79
N ALA A 111 -20.94 -35.32 -2.74
CA ALA A 111 -20.21 -34.81 -3.90
C ALA A 111 -21.08 -33.91 -4.79
N ILE A 112 -22.34 -34.31 -5.05
CA ILE A 112 -23.31 -33.52 -5.82
C ILE A 112 -23.62 -32.19 -5.11
N ALA A 113 -23.94 -32.21 -3.81
CA ALA A 113 -24.24 -31.00 -3.05
C ALA A 113 -23.06 -30.00 -3.02
N GLN A 114 -21.83 -30.51 -2.99
CA GLN A 114 -20.63 -29.65 -3.05
C GLN A 114 -20.39 -29.09 -4.46
N ALA A 115 -20.75 -29.84 -5.51
CA ALA A 115 -20.65 -29.36 -6.89
C ALA A 115 -21.70 -28.26 -7.20
N GLU A 116 -22.91 -28.38 -6.65
CA GLU A 116 -23.96 -27.35 -6.79
C GLU A 116 -23.56 -25.99 -6.23
N TYR A 117 -22.74 -25.96 -5.16
CA TYR A 117 -22.22 -24.71 -4.58
C TYR A 117 -21.32 -23.92 -5.55
N LEU A 118 -20.73 -24.58 -6.56
CA LEU A 118 -19.83 -23.95 -7.54
C LEU A 118 -20.49 -23.61 -8.86
N LEU A 119 -21.66 -24.19 -9.13
CA LEU A 119 -22.47 -23.77 -10.25
C LEU A 119 -23.29 -22.57 -9.77
N PRO A 120 -23.39 -21.48 -10.54
CA PRO A 120 -24.42 -20.49 -10.30
C PRO A 120 -25.77 -21.16 -10.59
N VAL A 121 -26.28 -21.95 -9.64
CA VAL A 121 -27.63 -22.48 -9.69
C VAL A 121 -28.53 -21.28 -9.46
N LYS A 122 -28.84 -20.64 -10.59
CA LYS A 122 -29.96 -19.75 -10.84
C LYS A 122 -30.77 -19.49 -9.57
N LYS A 123 -30.46 -18.38 -8.88
CA LYS A 123 -31.30 -17.78 -7.83
C LYS A 123 -32.62 -17.23 -8.42
N ALA A 124 -33.24 -17.93 -9.39
CA ALA A 124 -34.42 -17.48 -10.13
C ALA A 124 -35.48 -18.58 -10.25
N SER A 125 -35.71 -19.37 -9.21
CA SER A 125 -36.89 -20.26 -9.16
C SER A 125 -37.45 -20.51 -7.75
N ILE A 126 -37.30 -19.56 -6.83
CA ILE A 126 -38.09 -19.55 -5.57
C ILE A 126 -38.68 -18.14 -5.29
N GLU A 127 -38.80 -17.30 -6.32
CA GLU A 127 -39.64 -16.10 -6.28
C GLU A 127 -40.67 -16.17 -7.42
N THR A 128 -41.56 -17.15 -7.35
CA THR A 128 -42.86 -17.10 -8.05
C THR A 128 -43.88 -17.86 -7.23
N GLU A 129 -44.85 -17.09 -6.73
CA GLU A 129 -46.12 -17.43 -6.04
C GLU A 129 -46.07 -17.97 -4.61
#